data_AF-A0A2N8N4T8-F1
#
_entry.id   AF-A0A2N8N4T8-F1
#
_cell.length_a   1.000
_cell.length_b   1.000
_cell.length_c   1.000
_cell.angle_alpha   90.00
_cell.angle_beta   90.00
_cell.angle_gamma   90.00
#
_symmetry.space_group_name_H-M   'P 1'
#
loop_
_entity.id
_entity.type
_entity.pdbx_description
1 polymer ?
#
loop_
_entity_poly.entity_id
_entity_poly.type
_entity_poly.pdbx_seq_one_letter_code
_entity_poly.pdbx_strand_id
1 'polypeptide(L)'
;MDLIAIDITDLPPNAARRGHLVTLIGEGITVDELAHHFGTIGYEVLTSLGHRYARIYKGGNVVESLTKPEPLPAADQPLAPPPLDKPVSPPPLPT
;
A
#
# COMPACT_ATOMS: atom_id res chain seq x y z
N MET A 1 -16.94 6.72 3.87
CA MET A 1 -17.48 7.94 3.26
C MET A 1 -16.73 8.14 1.97
N ASP A 2 -17.48 8.32 0.87
CA ASP A 2 -17.01 7.98 -0.48
C ASP A 2 -17.49 8.98 -1.54
N LEU A 3 -18.20 10.05 -1.13
CA LEU A 3 -18.81 11.02 -2.04
C LEU A 3 -18.49 12.46 -1.62
N ILE A 4 -18.33 13.31 -2.63
CA ILE A 4 -18.22 14.77 -2.51
C ILE A 4 -19.10 15.41 -3.61
N ALA A 5 -19.49 16.67 -3.43
CA ALA A 5 -20.22 17.44 -4.44
C ALA A 5 -19.34 18.61 -4.91
N ILE A 6 -19.45 18.94 -6.20
CA ILE A 6 -18.73 20.05 -6.83
C ILE A 6 -19.77 20.88 -7.57
N ASP A 7 -19.76 22.20 -7.33
CA ASP A 7 -20.62 23.13 -8.05
C ASP A 7 -20.07 23.34 -9.47
N ILE A 8 -20.95 23.22 -10.47
CA ILE A 8 -20.64 23.35 -11.90
C ILE A 8 -21.48 24.42 -12.59
N THR A 9 -22.19 25.25 -11.82
CA THR A 9 -23.20 26.21 -12.32
C THR A 9 -22.63 27.16 -13.37
N ASP A 10 -21.38 27.59 -13.20
CA ASP A 10 -20.71 28.58 -14.07
C ASP A 10 -19.94 27.96 -15.25
N LEU A 11 -20.03 26.64 -15.46
CA LEU A 11 -19.36 25.99 -16.58
C LEU A 11 -20.12 26.22 -17.91
N PRO A 12 -19.41 26.32 -19.05
CA PRO A 12 -20.05 26.42 -20.36
C PRO A 12 -21.00 25.25 -20.66
N PRO A 13 -22.01 25.45 -21.54
CA PRO A 13 -22.88 24.37 -21.98
C PRO A 13 -22.06 23.19 -22.53
N ASN A 14 -22.40 21.97 -22.09
CA ASN A 14 -21.72 20.72 -22.45
C ASN A 14 -20.25 20.56 -21.96
N ALA A 15 -19.74 21.46 -21.11
CA ALA A 15 -18.40 21.31 -20.53
C ALA A 15 -18.28 20.10 -19.59
N ALA A 16 -19.38 19.72 -18.93
CA ALA A 16 -19.45 18.56 -18.04
C ALA A 16 -20.55 17.59 -18.47
N ARG A 17 -20.24 16.29 -18.44
CA ARG A 17 -21.20 15.19 -18.60
C ARG A 17 -20.84 14.04 -17.68
N ARG A 18 -21.79 13.14 -17.46
CA ARG A 18 -21.55 11.91 -16.68
C ARG A 18 -20.37 11.12 -17.25
N GLY A 19 -19.52 10.63 -16.36
CA GLY A 19 -18.30 9.90 -16.72
C GLY A 19 -17.09 10.78 -17.03
N HIS A 20 -17.21 12.11 -17.04
CA HIS A 20 -16.05 12.99 -17.08
C HIS A 20 -15.21 12.84 -15.81
N LEU A 21 -13.89 12.89 -16.00
CA LEU A 21 -12.93 12.91 -14.91
C LEU A 21 -12.83 14.32 -14.34
N VAL A 22 -12.60 14.38 -13.03
CA VAL A 22 -12.27 15.60 -12.31
C VAL A 22 -10.88 15.42 -11.70
N THR A 23 -10.03 16.42 -11.84
CA THR A 23 -8.72 16.45 -11.20
C THR A 23 -8.86 17.07 -9.81
N LEU A 24 -8.57 16.30 -8.76
CA LEU A 24 -8.55 16.80 -7.38
C LEU A 24 -7.16 17.22 -6.92
N ILE A 25 -6.12 16.60 -7.50
CA ILE A 25 -4.71 16.87 -7.25
C ILE A 25 -4.00 16.70 -8.60
N GLY A 26 -3.36 17.74 -9.10
CA GLY A 26 -2.69 17.72 -10.39
C GLY A 26 -2.60 19.10 -11.05
N GLU A 27 -2.82 19.15 -12.35
CA GLU A 27 -2.81 20.41 -13.10
C GLU A 27 -3.91 21.35 -12.57
N GLY A 28 -3.51 22.57 -12.19
CA GLY A 28 -4.41 23.59 -11.64
C GLY A 28 -4.73 23.48 -10.14
N ILE A 29 -4.44 22.35 -9.49
CA ILE A 29 -4.61 22.17 -8.03
C ILE A 29 -3.40 21.41 -7.51
N THR A 30 -2.43 22.15 -6.97
CA THR A 30 -1.20 21.51 -6.48
C THR A 30 -1.43 20.79 -5.15
N VAL A 31 -0.58 19.83 -4.83
CA VAL A 31 -0.63 19.12 -3.53
C VAL A 31 -0.48 20.10 -2.37
N ASP A 32 0.43 21.08 -2.50
CA ASP A 32 0.71 22.04 -1.43
C ASP A 32 -0.42 23.05 -1.26
N GLU A 33 -1.07 23.47 -2.34
CA GLU A 33 -2.28 24.31 -2.28
C GLU A 33 -3.41 23.59 -1.54
N LEU A 34 -3.67 22.32 -1.89
CA LEU A 34 -4.65 21.51 -1.18
C LEU A 34 -4.30 21.35 0.30
N ALA A 35 -3.04 21.11 0.61
CA ALA A 35 -2.56 20.99 1.99
C ALA A 35 -2.75 22.29 2.78
N HIS A 36 -2.48 23.43 2.15
CA HIS A 36 -2.68 24.75 2.75
C HIS A 36 -4.15 24.97 3.15
N HIS A 37 -5.10 24.61 2.29
CA HIS A 37 -6.53 24.69 2.59
C HIS A 37 -6.97 23.76 3.75
N PHE A 38 -6.26 22.66 3.97
CA PHE A 38 -6.50 21.74 5.07
C PHE A 38 -5.66 22.04 6.33
N GLY A 39 -4.85 23.10 6.33
CA GLY A 39 -4.00 23.44 7.46
C GLY A 39 -2.90 22.41 7.74
N THR A 40 -2.42 21.75 6.70
CA THR A 40 -1.40 20.69 6.76
C THR A 40 -0.32 20.89 5.68
N ILE A 41 0.56 19.90 5.50
CA ILE A 41 1.63 19.83 4.52
C ILE A 41 1.36 18.77 3.45
N GLY A 42 1.96 18.92 2.27
CA GLY A 42 1.73 18.00 1.15
C GLY A 42 2.09 16.55 1.44
N TYR A 43 3.05 16.30 2.33
CA TYR A 43 3.40 14.96 2.79
C TYR A 43 2.21 14.24 3.46
N GLU A 44 1.47 14.94 4.32
CA GLU A 44 0.31 14.38 5.01
C GLU A 44 -0.84 14.11 4.03
N VAL A 45 -1.04 15.01 3.06
CA VAL A 45 -2.02 14.78 1.97
C VAL A 45 -1.69 13.48 1.23
N LEU A 46 -0.46 13.33 0.74
CA LEU A 46 -0.07 12.16 -0.06
C LEU A 46 -0.08 10.85 0.74
N THR A 47 0.30 10.90 2.02
CA THR A 47 0.31 9.72 2.90
C THR A 47 -1.07 9.36 3.45
N SER A 48 -2.01 10.31 3.48
CA SER A 48 -3.41 10.05 3.84
C SER A 48 -4.20 9.30 2.75
N LEU A 49 -3.69 9.27 1.51
CA LEU A 49 -4.31 8.52 0.40
C LEU A 49 -4.22 7.02 0.65
N GLY A 50 -5.26 6.48 1.30
CA GLY A 50 -5.34 5.08 1.70
C GLY A 50 -5.47 4.09 0.53
N HIS A 51 -5.62 2.82 0.87
CA HIS A 51 -5.66 1.68 -0.07
C HIS A 51 -6.91 1.63 -0.97
N ARG A 52 -7.94 2.45 -0.71
CA ARG A 52 -9.19 2.47 -1.48
C ARG A 52 -9.03 3.10 -2.87
N TYR A 53 -7.97 3.88 -3.08
CA TYR A 53 -7.69 4.51 -4.37
C TYR A 53 -6.93 3.54 -5.28
N ALA A 54 -7.45 3.33 -6.49
CA ALA A 54 -6.74 2.59 -7.53
C ALA A 54 -5.50 3.37 -7.96
N ARG A 55 -4.33 2.73 -7.94
CA ARG A 55 -3.05 3.34 -8.36
C ARG A 55 -2.66 2.81 -9.72
N ILE A 56 -2.49 3.71 -10.68
CA ILE A 56 -2.01 3.40 -12.03
C ILE A 56 -0.62 4.01 -12.17
N TYR A 57 0.40 3.18 -12.17
CA TYR A 57 1.78 3.61 -12.36
C TYR A 57 2.08 3.76 -13.85
N LYS A 58 2.54 4.94 -14.26
CA LYS A 58 2.91 5.25 -15.65
C LYS A 58 4.40 5.60 -15.72
N GLY A 59 5.05 5.25 -16.83
CA GLY A 59 6.45 5.65 -17.09
C GLY A 59 7.52 4.76 -16.45
N GLY A 60 7.16 3.60 -15.91
CA GLY A 60 8.14 2.59 -15.50
C GLY A 60 8.59 1.74 -16.69
N ASN A 61 9.90 1.60 -16.90
CA ASN A 61 10.44 0.54 -17.76
C ASN A 61 10.29 -0.79 -17.00
N VAL A 62 9.18 -1.48 -17.22
CA VAL A 62 9.01 -2.86 -16.77
C VAL A 62 9.82 -3.74 -17.72
N VAL A 63 11.09 -3.97 -17.40
CA VAL A 63 11.94 -4.91 -18.13
C VAL A 63 11.59 -6.38 -17.81
N GLU A 64 10.84 -6.61 -16.74
CA GLU A 64 10.41 -7.94 -16.34
C GLU A 64 9.03 -7.84 -15.69
N SER A 65 8.05 -8.57 -16.21
CA SER A 65 6.75 -8.68 -15.56
C SER A 65 6.96 -9.21 -14.15
N LEU A 66 6.32 -8.57 -13.15
CA LEU A 66 6.24 -9.11 -11.79
C LEU A 66 5.39 -10.40 -11.82
N THR A 67 5.95 -11.48 -12.35
CA THR A 67 5.41 -12.81 -12.16
C THR A 67 5.46 -13.03 -10.66
N LYS A 68 4.31 -13.37 -10.06
CA LYS A 68 4.23 -13.81 -8.67
C LYS A 68 5.37 -14.83 -8.48
N PRO A 69 6.34 -14.60 -7.57
CA PRO A 69 7.39 -15.58 -7.37
C PRO A 69 6.70 -16.91 -7.10
N GLU A 70 7.03 -17.93 -7.89
CA GLU A 70 6.62 -19.28 -7.53
C GLU A 70 7.03 -19.50 -6.07
N PRO A 71 6.21 -20.21 -5.28
CA PRO A 71 6.63 -20.61 -3.95
C PRO A 71 8.01 -21.23 -4.11
N LEU A 72 9.01 -20.65 -3.43
CA LEU A 72 10.34 -21.27 -3.33
C LEU A 72 10.09 -22.75 -3.06
N PRO A 73 10.69 -23.68 -3.83
CA PRO A 73 10.58 -25.10 -3.50
C PRO A 73 10.95 -25.18 -2.04
N ALA A 74 10.06 -25.77 -1.24
CA ALA A 74 10.18 -25.83 0.21
C ALA A 74 11.64 -26.15 0.49
N ALA A 75 12.37 -25.17 1.03
CA ALA A 75 13.77 -25.36 1.35
C ALA A 75 13.79 -26.65 2.15
N ASP A 76 14.58 -27.64 1.68
CA ASP A 76 14.76 -28.89 2.39
C ASP A 76 14.93 -28.51 3.85
N GLN A 77 13.91 -28.81 4.66
CA GLN A 77 13.95 -28.46 6.07
C GLN A 77 15.26 -29.07 6.56
N PRO A 78 16.15 -28.31 7.20
CA PRO A 78 17.30 -28.91 7.84
C PRO A 78 16.75 -30.05 8.71
N LEU A 79 17.19 -31.28 8.41
CA LEU A 79 16.94 -32.45 9.24
C LEU A 79 17.02 -31.99 10.69
N ALA A 80 15.94 -32.20 11.44
CA ALA A 80 15.86 -31.78 12.84
C ALA A 80 17.18 -32.15 13.55
N PRO A 81 17.74 -31.24 14.37
CA PRO A 81 18.95 -31.57 15.11
C PRO A 81 18.70 -32.86 15.90
N PRO A 82 19.69 -33.77 15.97
CA PRO A 82 19.53 -35.04 16.67
C PRO A 82 19.05 -34.77 18.10
N PRO A 83 18.21 -35.66 18.68
CA PRO A 83 17.75 -35.46 20.05
C PRO A 83 18.96 -35.30 20.96
N LEU A 84 19.03 -34.17 21.68
CA LEU A 84 19.98 -34.01 22.76
C LEU A 84 19.70 -35.13 23.77
N ASP A 85 20.70 -35.97 24.04
CA ASP A 85 20.63 -36.99 25.08
C ASP A 85 20.21 -36.31 26.38
N LYS A 86 19.05 -36.72 26.91
CA LYS A 86 18.55 -36.24 28.20
C LYS A 86 19.59 -36.63 29.26
N PRO A 87 19.95 -35.72 30.17
CA PRO A 87 20.87 -36.06 31.25
C PRO A 87 20.28 -37.21 32.07
N VAL A 88 21.07 -38.28 32.21
CA VAL A 88 20.78 -39.41 33.09
C VAL A 88 20.54 -38.87 34.50
N SER A 89 19.43 -39.29 35.11
CA SER A 89 19.07 -38.90 36.47
C SER A 89 20.20 -39.30 37.43
N PRO A 90 20.62 -38.42 38.36
CA PRO A 90 21.65 -38.77 39.33
C PRO A 90 21.16 -39.91 40.24
N PRO A 91 22.07 -40.81 40.68
CA PRO A 91 21.70 -41.97 41.50
C PRO A 91 21.11 -41.51 42.85
N PRO A 92 20.22 -42.31 43.45
CA PRO A 92 19.63 -41.94 44.73
C PRO A 92 20.70 -41.91 45.83
N LEU A 93 20.56 -40.93 46.72
CA LEU A 93 21.39 -40.82 47.92
C LEU A 93 21.15 -42.03 48.85
N PRO A 94 22.21 -42.57 49.48
CA PRO A 94 22.05 -43.63 50.47
C PRO A 94 21.30 -43.12 51.71
N THR A 95 20.43 -43.98 52.25
CA THR A 95 19.58 -43.80 53.45
C THR A 95 20.31 -43.32 54.69
#